data_AF-A0A3D5Q0X0-F1
#
_entry.id   AF-A0A3D5Q0X0-F1
#
_cell.length_a   1.000
_cell.length_b   1.000
_cell.length_c   1.000
_cell.angle_alpha   90.00
_cell.angle_beta   90.00
_cell.angle_gamma   90.00
#
_symmetry.space_group_name_H-M   'P 1'
#
loop_
_entity.id
_entity.type
_entity.pdbx_description
1 polymer ?
#
loop_
_entity_poly.entity_id
_entity_poly.type
_entity_poly.pdbx_seq_one_letter_code
_entity_poly.pdbx_strand_id
1 'polypeptide(L)'
;TLDKLRIDDPVGAISAHGVCGLLGLLLVPVTNGDASFSGQIIGALTIFIWVFVASLVVWGILKAVMGIRVSEEEEYEGVDLSECGMEAYPEFV
;
A
#
# COMPACT_ATOMS: atom_id res chain seq x y z
N THR A 1 4.50 11.91 10.79
CA THR A 1 4.27 11.45 9.42
C THR A 1 4.99 10.14 9.24
N LEU A 2 4.66 9.39 8.20
CA LEU A 2 5.33 8.12 7.89
C LEU A 2 6.84 8.33 7.66
N ASP A 3 7.23 9.49 7.13
CA ASP A 3 8.64 9.90 6.97
C ASP A 3 9.41 9.93 8.29
N LYS A 4 8.78 10.35 9.40
CA LYS A 4 9.42 10.31 10.74
C LYS A 4 9.72 8.89 11.20
N LEU A 5 8.99 7.91 10.67
CA LEU A 5 9.21 6.48 10.89
C LEU A 5 10.10 5.85 9.80
N ARG A 6 10.57 6.65 8.84
CA ARG A 6 11.33 6.19 7.66
C ARG A 6 10.57 5.14 6.84
N ILE A 7 9.24 5.29 6.77
CA ILE A 7 8.39 4.49 5.89
C ILE A 7 8.07 5.37 4.68
N ASP A 8 8.54 4.92 3.52
CA ASP A 8 8.22 5.55 2.23
C ASP A 8 6.88 5.01 1.73
N ASP A 9 5.88 5.88 1.67
CA ASP A 9 4.53 5.61 1.16
C ASP A 9 4.37 6.36 -0.17
N PRO A 10 4.92 5.83 -1.28
CA PRO A 10 5.27 6.60 -2.48
C PRO A 10 4.05 7.26 -3.14
N VAL A 11 2.86 6.67 -2.98
CA VAL A 11 1.60 7.18 -3.52
C VAL A 11 0.63 7.64 -2.44
N GLY A 12 1.05 7.67 -1.17
CA GLY A 12 0.21 8.03 -0.04
C GLY A 12 -0.89 7.01 0.26
N ALA A 13 -0.70 5.73 -0.09
CA ALA A 13 -1.70 4.69 0.02
C ALA A 13 -2.13 4.45 1.48
N ILE A 14 -1.17 4.41 2.42
CA ILE A 14 -1.47 4.19 3.84
C ILE A 14 -2.22 5.39 4.40
N SER A 15 -1.80 6.61 4.04
CA SER A 15 -2.42 7.83 4.52
C SER A 15 -3.84 8.03 3.96
N ALA A 16 -4.02 7.92 2.64
CA ALA A 16 -5.29 8.18 1.97
C ALA A 16 -6.30 7.05 2.13
N HIS A 17 -5.88 5.78 2.05
CA HIS A 17 -6.80 4.65 2.10
C HIS A 17 -6.84 4.00 3.49
N GLY A 18 -5.67 3.82 4.13
CA GLY A 18 -5.60 3.22 5.47
C GLY A 18 -6.20 4.13 6.55
N VAL A 19 -5.66 5.33 6.72
CA VAL A 19 -6.06 6.26 7.79
C VAL A 19 -7.45 6.85 7.52
N CYS A 20 -7.68 7.43 6.34
CA CYS A 20 -9.00 8.01 6.04
C CYS A 20 -10.09 6.94 5.91
N GLY A 21 -9.76 5.74 5.42
CA GLY A 21 -10.69 4.61 5.38
C GLY A 21 -11.13 4.17 6.77
N LEU A 22 -10.18 4.03 7.71
CA LEU A 22 -10.49 3.72 9.10
C LEU A 22 -11.33 4.82 9.76
N LEU A 23 -10.99 6.09 9.53
CA LEU A 23 -11.78 7.22 10.02
C LEU A 23 -13.22 7.16 9.49
N GLY A 24 -13.39 6.97 8.18
CA GLY A 24 -14.72 6.86 7.55
C GLY A 24 -15.54 5.71 8.14
N LEU A 25 -14.92 4.55 8.33
CA LEU A 25 -15.53 3.38 8.95
C LEU A 25 -15.97 3.65 10.40
N LEU A 26 -15.17 4.38 11.18
CA LEU A 26 -15.53 4.79 12.56
C LEU A 26 -16.63 5.86 12.60
N LEU A 27 -16.87 6.60 11.53
CA LEU A 27 -17.98 7.56 11.46
C LEU A 27 -19.32 6.90 11.09
N VAL A 28 -19.33 5.66 10.59
CA VAL A 28 -20.56 4.95 10.21
C VAL A 28 -21.58 4.86 11.35
N PRO A 29 -21.21 4.50 12.61
CA PRO A 29 -22.17 4.45 13.72
C PRO A 29 -22.71 5.83 14.15
N VAL A 30 -22.08 6.92 13.70
CA VAL A 30 -22.56 8.30 13.95
C VAL A 30 -23.65 8.68 12.96
N THR A 31 -23.61 8.14 11.74
CA THR A 31 -24.56 8.46 10.66
C THR A 31 -25.59 7.37 10.40
N ASN A 32 -25.40 6.18 10.96
CA ASN A 32 -26.30 5.04 10.82
C ASN A 32 -26.53 4.35 12.18
N GLY A 33 -27.76 4.45 12.71
CA GLY A 33 -28.16 3.90 14.00
C GLY A 33 -28.19 2.36 14.08
N ASP A 34 -28.19 1.67 12.94
CA ASP A 34 -28.12 0.21 12.89
C ASP A 34 -26.68 -0.31 12.99
N ALA A 35 -25.69 0.57 12.83
CA ALA A 35 -24.28 0.22 12.92
C ALA A 35 -23.75 0.37 14.35
N SER A 36 -22.86 -0.54 14.76
CA SER A 36 -22.17 -0.46 16.05
C SER A 36 -20.68 -0.21 15.86
N PHE A 37 -20.07 0.57 16.76
CA PHE A 37 -18.62 0.78 16.78
C PHE A 37 -17.86 -0.55 16.93
N SER A 38 -18.37 -1.47 17.74
CA SER A 38 -17.76 -2.81 17.90
C SER A 38 -17.77 -3.60 16.60
N GLY A 39 -18.90 -3.61 15.86
CA GLY A 39 -18.98 -4.27 14.56
C GLY A 39 -18.00 -3.68 13.55
N GLN A 40 -17.89 -2.35 13.49
CA GLN A 40 -16.94 -1.66 12.61
C GLN A 40 -15.49 -2.02 12.95
N ILE A 41 -15.09 -1.93 14.22
CA ILE A 41 -13.71 -2.25 14.66
C ILE A 41 -13.37 -3.72 14.41
N ILE A 42 -14.26 -4.65 14.73
CA ILE A 42 -14.06 -6.08 14.49
C ILE A 42 -13.92 -6.36 12.99
N GLY A 43 -14.76 -5.75 12.15
CA GLY A 43 -14.67 -5.86 10.70
C GLY A 43 -13.34 -5.32 10.16
N ALA A 44 -12.94 -4.12 10.60
CA ALA A 44 -11.67 -3.50 10.20
C ALA A 44 -10.46 -4.37 10.57
N LEU A 45 -10.42 -4.89 11.81
CA LEU A 45 -9.35 -5.79 12.25
C LEU A 45 -9.35 -7.10 11.46
N THR A 46 -10.53 -7.67 11.18
CA THR A 46 -10.66 -8.91 10.40
C THR A 46 -10.09 -8.74 9.00
N ILE A 47 -10.48 -7.65 8.30
CA ILE A 47 -9.98 -7.33 6.96
C ILE A 47 -8.48 -7.06 7.01
N PHE A 48 -8.01 -6.24 7.96
CA PHE A 48 -6.60 -5.90 8.09
C PHE A 48 -5.74 -7.14 8.29
N ILE A 49 -6.09 -8.01 9.25
CA ILE A 49 -5.33 -9.22 9.55
C ILE A 49 -5.32 -10.15 8.33
N TRP A 50 -6.48 -10.38 7.72
CA TRP A 50 -6.58 -11.25 6.55
C TRP A 50 -5.71 -10.74 5.39
N VAL A 51 -5.89 -9.48 4.99
CA VAL A 51 -5.18 -8.89 3.85
C VAL A 51 -3.69 -8.79 4.14
N PHE A 52 -3.28 -8.38 5.35
CA PHE A 52 -1.87 -8.27 5.71
C PHE A 52 -1.17 -9.63 5.68
N VAL A 53 -1.76 -10.65 6.31
CA VAL A 53 -1.17 -12.01 6.34
C VAL A 53 -1.14 -12.62 4.93
N ALA A 54 -2.25 -12.57 4.20
CA ALA A 54 -2.30 -13.11 2.84
C ALA A 54 -1.31 -12.40 1.91
N SER A 55 -1.22 -11.07 1.99
CA SER A 55 -0.24 -10.30 1.22
C SER A 55 1.19 -10.68 1.59
N LEU A 56 1.52 -10.77 2.88
CA LEU A 56 2.85 -11.19 3.33
C LEU A 56 3.25 -12.56 2.79
N VAL A 57 2.31 -13.52 2.78
CA VAL A 57 2.55 -14.85 2.22
C VAL A 57 2.79 -14.77 0.71
N VAL A 58 1.92 -14.09 -0.03
CA VAL A 58 2.02 -13.97 -1.49
C VAL A 58 3.32 -13.26 -1.89
N TRP A 59 3.59 -12.08 -1.31
CA TRP A 59 4.81 -11.32 -1.58
C TRP A 59 6.07 -12.08 -1.14
N GLY A 60 6.00 -12.83 -0.03
CA GLY A 60 7.09 -13.69 0.42
C GLY A 60 7.41 -14.80 -0.58
N ILE A 61 6.39 -15.45 -1.14
CA ILE A 61 6.56 -16.48 -2.18
C ILE A 61 7.15 -15.87 -3.45
N LEU A 62 6.58 -14.76 -3.94
CA LEU A 62 7.09 -14.09 -5.15
C LEU A 62 8.54 -13.65 -4.97
N LYS A 63 8.89 -13.09 -3.81
CA LYS A 63 10.25 -12.70 -3.47
C LYS A 63 11.21 -13.90 -3.49
N ALA A 64 10.77 -15.07 -3.03
CA ALA A 64 11.61 -16.27 -2.99
C ALA A 64 11.78 -16.93 -4.36
N VAL A 65 10.80 -16.82 -5.26
CA VAL A 65 10.80 -17.53 -6.55
C VAL A 65 11.38 -16.70 -7.69
N MET A 66 11.05 -15.41 -7.75
CA MET A 66 11.41 -14.55 -8.88
C MET A 66 11.95 -13.16 -8.49
N GLY A 67 11.82 -12.76 -7.22
CA GLY A 67 12.10 -11.39 -6.79
C GLY A 67 10.91 -10.45 -7.05
N ILE A 68 10.87 -9.32 -6.33
CA ILE A 68 9.76 -8.35 -6.38
C ILE A 68 10.25 -6.90 -6.50
N ARG A 69 11.56 -6.70 -6.65
CA ARG A 69 12.20 -5.39 -6.83
C ARG A 69 13.23 -5.54 -7.95
N VAL A 70 13.36 -4.50 -8.76
CA VAL A 70 14.43 -4.35 -9.75
C VAL A 70 15.81 -4.33 -9.09
N SER A 71 16.86 -4.49 -9.88
CA SER A 71 18.23 -4.35 -9.40
C SER A 71 18.54 -2.92 -8.93
N GLU A 72 19.57 -2.74 -8.10
CA GLU A 72 19.98 -1.42 -7.60
C GLU A 72 20.45 -0.50 -8.74
N GLU A 73 21.04 -1.06 -9.79
CA GLU A 73 21.43 -0.35 -11.01
C GLU A 73 20.19 0.15 -11.76
N GLU A 74 19.22 -0.72 -12.03
CA GLU A 74 17.95 -0.33 -12.68
C GLU A 74 17.13 0.65 -11.83
N GLU A 75 17.18 0.55 -10.51
CA GLU A 75 16.54 1.53 -9.62
C GLU A 75 17.21 2.91 -9.69
N TYR A 76 18.54 2.95 -9.85
CA TYR A 76 19.30 4.20 -9.97
C TYR A 76 19.11 4.86 -11.35
N GLU A 77 19.08 4.06 -12.41
CA GLU A 77 18.85 4.55 -13.79
C GLU A 77 17.40 4.94 -14.05
N GLY A 78 16.46 4.34 -13.32
CA GLY A 78 15.03 4.49 -13.55
C GLY A 78 14.48 3.32 -14.38
N VAL A 79 13.30 2.83 -14.01
CA VAL A 79 12.72 1.61 -14.59
C VAL A 79 12.20 1.78 -16.01
N ASP A 80 12.11 3.02 -16.52
CA ASP A 80 11.60 3.30 -17.86
C ASP A 80 12.50 2.65 -18.94
N LEU A 81 13.83 2.75 -18.81
CA LEU A 81 14.75 2.14 -19.76
C LEU A 81 14.70 0.61 -19.73
N SER A 82 14.67 0.00 -18.54
CA SER A 82 14.71 -1.45 -18.38
C SER A 82 13.36 -2.13 -18.65
N GLU A 83 12.24 -1.48 -18.31
CA GLU A 83 10.89 -2.03 -18.51
C GLU A 83 10.23 -1.58 -19.82
N CYS A 84 10.40 -0.32 -20.23
CA CYS A 84 9.76 0.25 -21.42
C CYS A 84 10.71 0.34 -22.64
N GLY A 85 12.02 0.19 -22.46
CA GLY A 85 13.02 0.28 -23.54
C GLY A 85 13.29 1.70 -24.03
N MET A 86 12.73 2.70 -23.36
CA MET A 86 12.87 4.13 -23.67
C MET A 86 12.51 4.96 -22.44
N GLU A 87 13.13 6.14 -22.30
CA GLU A 87 12.74 7.14 -21.31
C GLU A 87 11.29 7.58 -21.54
N ALA A 88 10.52 7.81 -20.46
CA ALA A 88 9.16 8.34 -20.59
C ALA A 88 9.14 9.78 -21.15
N TYR A 89 10.20 10.54 -20.89
CA TYR A 89 10.32 11.94 -21.32
C TYR A 89 11.71 12.27 -21.90
N PRO A 90 12.06 11.70 -23.06
CA PRO A 90 13.40 11.84 -23.66
C PRO A 90 13.78 13.28 -24.02
N GLU A 91 12.79 14.17 -24.13
CA GLU A 91 12.98 15.59 -24.45
C GLU A 91 13.52 16.44 -23.28
N PHE A 92 13.56 15.91 -22.05
CA PHE A 92 14.07 16.62 -20.87
C PHE A 92 15.43 16.08 -20.35
N VAL A 93 16.07 15.22 -21.14
CA VAL A 93 17.37 14.60 -20.84
C VAL A 93 18.51 15.38 -21.49
#